data_AF-A0A953JB54-F1
#
_entry.id   AF-A0A953JB54-F1
#
_cell.length_a   1.000
_cell.length_b   1.000
_cell.length_c   1.000
_cell.angle_alpha   90.00
_cell.angle_beta   90.00
_cell.angle_gamma   90.00
#
_symmetry.space_group_name_H-M   'P 1'
#
loop_
_entity.id
_entity.type
_entity.pdbx_description
1 polymer ?
#
loop_
_entity_poly.entity_id
_entity_poly.type
_entity_poly.pdbx_seq_one_letter_code
_entity_poly.pdbx_strand_id
1 'polypeptide(L)'
;MKDPDYTGIVCRGFCIFYKEGKEELHCGGYEILRRSLTPAELEGLSSLCPCGDTLKFQIPPEEEEMRRLVCETCAFVIDGCDYREDRSAPPCGGYHLLRAIRYSR
;
A
#
# COMPACT_ATOMS: atom_id res chain seq x y z
N MET A 1 14.45 9.41 1.68
CA MET A 1 14.68 7.96 1.72
C MET A 1 13.59 7.34 2.56
N LYS A 2 13.00 6.22 2.12
CA LYS A 2 12.04 5.49 2.94
C LYS A 2 12.68 4.95 4.20
N ASP A 3 11.86 4.83 5.23
CA ASP A 3 12.22 4.09 6.42
C ASP A 3 12.33 2.58 6.08
N PRO A 4 13.46 1.91 6.39
CA PRO A 4 13.68 0.50 6.05
C PRO A 4 12.65 -0.44 6.66
N ASP A 5 12.19 -0.18 7.89
CA ASP A 5 11.28 -1.08 8.61
C ASP A 5 9.91 -1.08 7.94
N TYR A 6 9.37 0.11 7.69
CA TYR A 6 8.12 0.26 6.95
C TYR A 6 8.24 -0.23 5.51
N THR A 7 9.41 -0.12 4.88
CA THR A 7 9.64 -0.61 3.52
C THR A 7 9.59 -2.14 3.47
N GLY A 8 10.22 -2.80 4.43
CA GLY A 8 10.20 -4.25 4.58
C GLY A 8 8.77 -4.77 4.74
N ILE A 9 7.97 -4.11 5.57
CA ILE A 9 6.60 -4.55 5.83
C ILE A 9 5.69 -4.21 4.65
N VAL A 10 5.62 -2.94 4.23
CA VAL A 10 4.63 -2.46 3.26
C VAL A 10 5.03 -2.75 1.82
N CYS A 11 6.24 -2.35 1.43
CA CYS A 11 6.64 -2.37 0.03
C CYS A 11 7.06 -3.78 -0.39
N ARG A 12 7.97 -4.41 0.36
CA ARG A 12 8.46 -5.75 0.03
C ARG A 12 7.37 -6.82 0.21
N GLY A 13 6.51 -6.67 1.22
CA GLY A 13 5.39 -7.58 1.47
C GLY A 13 4.24 -7.44 0.46
N PHE A 14 3.74 -6.21 0.25
CA PHE A 14 2.43 -6.00 -0.38
C PHE A 14 2.44 -5.25 -1.71
N CYS A 15 3.60 -4.79 -2.22
CA CYS A 15 3.66 -3.96 -3.43
C CYS A 15 4.28 -4.73 -4.61
N ILE A 16 3.53 -4.94 -5.70
CA ILE A 16 4.09 -5.53 -6.94
C ILE A 16 5.08 -4.63 -7.67
N PHE A 17 5.06 -3.33 -7.37
CA PHE A 17 5.94 -2.35 -8.00
C PHE A 17 7.24 -2.12 -7.23
N TYR A 18 7.42 -2.78 -6.08
CA TYR A 18 8.64 -2.66 -5.30
C TYR A 18 9.85 -3.19 -6.10
N LYS A 19 10.90 -2.38 -6.19
CA LYS A 19 12.19 -2.73 -6.79
C LYS A 19 13.27 -2.20 -5.85
N GLU A 20 14.21 -3.07 -5.50
CA GLU A 20 15.34 -2.73 -4.64
C GLU A 20 16.19 -1.62 -5.28
N GLY A 21 16.61 -0.64 -4.47
CA GLY A 21 17.38 0.52 -4.93
C GLY A 21 16.54 1.59 -5.65
N LYS A 22 15.21 1.45 -5.69
CA LYS A 22 14.26 2.48 -6.18
C LYS A 22 13.28 2.92 -5.09
N GLU A 23 13.75 3.06 -3.85
CA GLU A 23 12.89 3.37 -2.71
C GLU A 23 12.59 4.86 -2.47
N GLU A 24 13.09 5.78 -3.29
CA GLU A 24 13.02 7.22 -2.95
C GLU A 24 11.60 7.81 -2.88
N LEU A 25 10.60 7.09 -3.41
CA LEU A 25 9.28 7.63 -3.70
C LEU A 25 8.19 6.96 -2.85
N HIS A 26 7.44 7.76 -2.09
CA HIS A 26 6.45 7.27 -1.11
C HIS A 26 5.03 7.33 -1.69
N CYS A 27 4.35 6.19 -1.84
CA CYS A 27 2.93 6.18 -2.19
C CYS A 27 2.06 6.66 -1.02
N GLY A 28 0.83 7.12 -1.30
CA GLY A 28 -0.09 7.64 -0.29
C GLY A 28 -0.39 6.63 0.82
N GLY A 29 -0.56 5.35 0.45
CA GLY A 29 -0.78 4.28 1.44
C GLY A 29 0.41 4.08 2.39
N TYR A 30 1.64 4.18 1.87
CA TYR A 30 2.85 4.11 2.71
C TYR A 30 2.92 5.29 3.69
N GLU A 31 2.65 6.52 3.22
CA GLU A 31 2.66 7.69 4.09
C GLU A 31 1.60 7.63 5.19
N ILE A 32 0.39 7.16 4.86
CA ILE A 32 -0.68 6.99 5.85
C ILE A 32 -0.22 6.01 6.94
N LEU A 33 0.24 4.82 6.55
CA LEU A 33 0.67 3.79 7.52
C LEU A 33 1.83 4.28 8.39
N ARG A 34 2.82 4.94 7.78
CA ARG A 34 3.99 5.48 8.50
C ARG A 34 3.62 6.56 9.52
N ARG A 35 2.60 7.37 9.23
CA ARG A 35 2.14 8.44 10.13
C ARG A 35 1.19 7.93 11.22
N SER A 36 0.52 6.81 10.99
CA SER A 36 -0.53 6.31 11.87
C SER A 36 -0.12 5.16 12.77
N LEU A 37 0.92 4.41 12.41
CA LEU A 37 1.33 3.19 13.11
C LEU A 37 2.83 3.17 13.33
N THR A 38 3.25 2.61 14.46
CA THR A 38 4.63 2.19 14.69
C THR A 38 4.97 0.95 13.86
N PRO A 39 6.26 0.63 13.63
CA PRO A 39 6.64 -0.59 12.91
C PRO A 39 6.08 -1.85 13.57
N ALA A 40 6.09 -1.92 14.91
CA ALA A 40 5.59 -3.08 15.64
C ALA A 40 4.07 -3.29 15.49
N GLU A 41 3.27 -2.22 15.54
CA GLU A 41 1.82 -2.29 15.29
C GLU A 41 1.53 -2.71 13.86
N LEU A 42 2.28 -2.15 12.91
CA LEU A 42 2.14 -2.45 11.50
C LEU A 42 2.49 -3.91 11.19
N GLU A 43 3.55 -4.43 11.80
CA GLU A 43 3.96 -5.83 11.65
C GLU A 43 2.90 -6.77 12.22
N GLY A 44 2.39 -6.47 13.42
CA GLY A 44 1.27 -7.19 14.03
C GLY A 44 0.05 -7.25 13.10
N LEU A 45 -0.40 -6.11 12.58
CA LEU A 45 -1.53 -6.06 11.65
C LEU A 45 -1.25 -6.76 10.32
N SER A 46 -0.03 -6.66 9.80
CA SER A 46 0.36 -7.33 8.56
C SER A 46 0.36 -8.85 8.69
N SER A 47 0.76 -9.38 9.86
CA SER A 47 0.75 -10.82 10.14
C SER A 47 -0.66 -11.41 10.23
N LEU A 48 -1.64 -10.58 10.60
CA LEU A 48 -3.05 -10.97 10.66
C LEU A 48 -3.73 -10.94 9.28
N CYS A 49 -3.04 -10.45 8.24
CA CYS A 49 -3.56 -10.40 6.89
C CYS A 49 -3.34 -11.75 6.18
N PRO A 50 -4.38 -12.59 6.00
CA PRO A 50 -4.23 -13.98 5.54
C PRO A 50 -3.78 -14.13 4.08
N CYS A 51 -3.57 -13.01 3.36
CA CYS A 51 -3.40 -12.99 1.92
C CYS A 51 -2.10 -12.33 1.43
N GLY A 52 -1.12 -12.05 2.32
CA GLY A 52 0.02 -11.16 2.04
C GLY A 52 0.65 -11.29 0.64
N ASP A 53 0.95 -12.51 0.19
CA ASP A 53 1.61 -12.74 -1.11
C ASP A 53 0.70 -12.70 -2.33
N THR A 54 -0.59 -13.04 -2.20
CA THR A 54 -1.53 -13.01 -3.32
C THR A 54 -2.21 -11.65 -3.46
N LEU A 55 -2.33 -10.91 -2.34
CA LEU A 55 -3.06 -9.65 -2.27
C LEU A 55 -2.46 -8.60 -3.21
N LYS A 56 -1.13 -8.55 -3.31
CA LYS A 56 -0.41 -7.57 -4.13
C LYS A 56 -0.75 -7.62 -5.63
N PHE A 57 -1.26 -8.74 -6.12
CA PHE A 57 -1.66 -8.92 -7.53
C PHE A 57 -3.16 -8.64 -7.78
N GLN A 58 -3.93 -8.37 -6.74
CA GLN A 58 -5.39 -8.22 -6.87
C GLN A 58 -5.75 -6.79 -7.25
N ILE A 59 -6.71 -6.65 -8.16
CA ILE A 59 -7.45 -5.40 -8.31
C ILE A 59 -8.69 -5.54 -7.41
N PRO A 60 -8.77 -4.81 -6.29
CA PRO A 60 -9.92 -4.92 -5.39
C PRO A 60 -11.20 -4.44 -6.10
N PRO A 61 -12.38 -4.91 -5.66
CA PRO A 61 -13.65 -4.35 -6.13
C PRO A 61 -13.69 -2.83 -5.93
N GLU A 62 -14.54 -2.14 -6.70
CA GLU A 62 -14.63 -0.69 -6.64
C GLU A 62 -15.01 -0.21 -5.24
N GLU A 63 -14.03 0.30 -4.51
CA GLU A 63 -14.17 0.86 -3.17
C GLU A 63 -13.79 2.34 -3.22
N GLU A 64 -14.72 3.14 -3.73
CA GLU A 64 -14.49 4.56 -4.01
C GLU A 64 -14.04 5.33 -2.76
N GLU A 65 -14.56 5.03 -1.58
CA GLU A 65 -14.13 5.65 -0.31
C GLU A 65 -12.64 5.36 -0.01
N MET A 66 -12.21 4.11 -0.16
CA MET A 66 -10.83 3.68 0.07
C MET A 66 -9.88 4.32 -0.96
N ARG A 67 -10.32 4.38 -2.22
CA ARG A 67 -9.63 5.09 -3.30
C ARG A 67 -9.46 6.56 -2.98
N ARG A 68 -10.50 7.27 -2.54
CA ARG A 68 -10.41 8.70 -2.18
C ARG A 68 -9.44 8.92 -1.03
N LEU A 69 -9.56 8.11 0.03
CA LEU A 69 -8.72 8.23 1.22
C LEU A 69 -7.22 8.09 0.89
N VAL A 70 -6.86 7.12 0.04
CA VAL A 70 -5.46 6.80 -0.25
C VAL A 70 -4.92 7.50 -1.48
N CYS A 71 -5.67 7.48 -2.59
CA CYS A 71 -5.16 7.85 -3.91
C CYS A 71 -5.35 9.33 -4.24
N GLU A 72 -6.40 9.99 -3.75
CA GLU A 72 -6.62 11.42 -4.06
C GLU A 72 -5.67 12.32 -3.26
N THR A 73 -5.23 11.88 -2.09
CA THR A 73 -4.25 12.57 -1.24
C THR A 73 -2.81 12.15 -1.54
N CYS A 74 -2.60 11.23 -2.49
CA CYS A 74 -1.31 10.66 -2.82
C CYS A 74 -0.46 11.64 -3.63
N ALA A 75 0.63 12.12 -3.04
CA ALA A 75 1.63 12.96 -3.71
C ALA A 75 2.51 12.18 -4.71
N PHE A 76 2.45 10.84 -4.70
CA PHE A 76 3.17 10.00 -5.66
C PHE A 76 2.50 10.06 -7.03
N VAL A 77 3.18 10.70 -7.97
CA VAL A 77 2.85 10.70 -9.39
C VAL A 77 4.19 10.65 -10.12
N ILE A 78 4.69 9.44 -10.40
CA ILE A 78 5.97 9.32 -11.12
C ILE A 78 5.79 9.24 -12.62
N ASP A 79 4.72 8.66 -13.14
CA ASP A 79 4.39 8.68 -14.58
C ASP A 79 2.95 8.22 -14.84
N GLY A 80 2.04 8.57 -13.92
CA GLY A 80 0.69 7.99 -13.86
C GLY A 80 0.67 6.75 -12.99
N CYS A 81 -0.31 6.70 -12.09
CA CYS A 81 -0.58 5.52 -11.29
C CYS A 81 -1.76 4.83 -11.96
N ASP A 82 -1.52 3.77 -12.71
CA ASP A 82 -2.54 3.03 -13.48
C ASP A 82 -3.76 2.71 -12.62
N TYR A 83 -3.56 2.35 -11.34
CA TYR A 83 -4.67 2.14 -10.41
C TYR A 83 -5.52 3.40 -10.16
N ARG A 84 -4.87 4.56 -10.03
CA ARG A 84 -5.54 5.85 -9.81
C ARG A 84 -6.25 6.34 -11.08
N GLU A 85 -5.65 6.10 -12.25
CA GLU A 85 -6.11 6.64 -13.53
C GLU A 85 -7.27 5.85 -14.12
N ASP A 86 -7.09 4.55 -14.34
CA ASP A 86 -8.06 3.71 -15.04
C ASP A 86 -8.30 2.34 -14.39
N ARG A 87 -7.61 2.03 -13.29
CA ARG A 87 -7.70 0.77 -12.55
C ARG A 87 -7.21 -0.44 -13.35
N SER A 88 -6.35 -0.23 -14.35
CA SER A 88 -5.79 -1.31 -15.17
C SER A 88 -4.71 -2.14 -14.46
N ALA A 89 -4.15 -1.65 -13.35
CA ALA A 89 -3.19 -2.36 -12.53
C ALA A 89 -3.59 -2.39 -11.04
N PRO A 90 -3.09 -3.35 -10.23
CA PRO A 90 -3.29 -3.37 -8.78
C PRO A 90 -2.84 -2.09 -8.08
N PRO A 91 -3.45 -1.73 -6.93
CA PRO A 91 -3.01 -0.60 -6.14
C PRO A 91 -1.66 -0.83 -5.46
N CYS A 92 -1.10 0.23 -4.88
CA CYS A 92 0.15 0.13 -4.12
C CYS A 92 0.00 -0.74 -2.86
N GLY A 93 1.10 -1.29 -2.35
CA GLY A 93 1.07 -2.16 -1.17
C GLY A 93 0.47 -1.53 0.09
N GLY A 94 0.64 -0.22 0.28
CA GLY A 94 -0.01 0.50 1.39
C GLY A 94 -1.53 0.51 1.29
N TYR A 95 -2.08 0.58 0.08
CA TYR A 95 -3.53 0.46 -0.14
C TYR A 95 -4.01 -0.94 0.24
N HIS A 96 -3.32 -1.98 -0.23
CA HIS A 96 -3.67 -3.36 0.07
C HIS A 96 -3.71 -3.63 1.56
N LEU A 97 -2.69 -3.16 2.28
CA LEU A 97 -2.61 -3.36 3.72
C LEU A 97 -3.68 -2.57 4.47
N LEU A 98 -3.93 -1.30 4.12
CA LEU A 98 -5.01 -0.51 4.71
C LEU A 98 -6.39 -1.14 4.46
N ARG A 99 -6.62 -1.66 3.26
CA ARG A 99 -7.84 -2.37 2.92
C ARG A 99 -7.98 -3.64 3.76
N ALA A 100 -6.93 -4.45 3.86
CA ALA A 100 -6.95 -5.64 4.71
C ALA A 100 -7.30 -5.29 6.16
N ILE A 101 -6.64 -4.29 6.74
CA ILE A 101 -6.93 -3.81 8.10
C ILE A 101 -8.40 -3.37 8.25
N ARG A 102 -8.96 -2.70 7.24
CA ARG A 102 -10.34 -2.21 7.28
C ARG A 102 -11.38 -3.33 7.20
N TYR A 103 -11.13 -4.37 6.41
CA TYR A 103 -12.13 -5.40 6.08
C TYR A 103 -11.87 -6.77 6.72
N SER A 104 -10.81 -6.95 7.50
CA SER A 104 -10.56 -8.14 8.33
C SER A 104 -11.45 -8.21 9.60
N ARG A 105 -12.68 -7.66 9.56
CA ARG A 105 -13.66 -7.73 10.65
C ARG A 105 -14.73 -8.78 10.37
#